data_AF-I1CE54-F1
#
_entry.id   AF-I1CE54-F1
#
_cell.length_a   1.000
_cell.length_b   1.000
_cell.length_c   1.000
_cell.angle_alpha   90.00
_cell.angle_beta   90.00
_cell.angle_gamma   90.00
#
_symmetry.space_group_name_H-M   'P 1'
#
loop_
_entity.id
_entity.type
_entity.pdbx_description
1 polymer ?
#
loop_
_entity_poly.entity_id
_entity_poly.type
_entity_poly.pdbx_seq_one_letter_code
_entity_poly.pdbx_strand_id
1 'polypeptide(L)'
;MTFDFTALKENIILHEVKDFKYTYGTAGFRSKADVLGSVMYKVAILAALRSKKLQGSTIGVMITASHNPEEDNGVKLVDPRGEMLEQSWEVYATQLANADNGESLVQVVNEIISINKIDLETPASVIYAHDTRPSCAHLVKCLERGLEVAGAKTTNFGLKTTPMLHYLVRCINTQGTSDAYGEPTEEGYYKKLANAFAAAVKGKARLSTLQVDCANGVGAPKLREFTKYISSDILSVNIVNDQITALGQLNKNCGADFVKTQQRAPGGVSGAPGERYCSYDGDADRIVYYYVASDGTFKLLDGDKIAGLAAHFIANLLDEAGIESIKVGVVQTAYANGSSTNYLTKVLKVPVSCVSTGVKHLHHEAEKYDIGVYFEANGHGTVLFSPNALTTISTAKA
;
A
#
# COMPACT_ATOMS: atom_id res chain seq x y z
N MET A 1 14.00 16.95 21.09
CA MET A 1 13.12 16.38 22.12
C MET A 1 13.70 15.03 22.48
N THR A 2 13.93 14.78 23.77
CA THR A 2 14.49 13.53 24.30
C THR A 2 13.37 12.51 24.55
N PHE A 3 13.68 11.22 24.47
CA PHE A 3 12.71 10.14 24.73
C PHE A 3 12.40 10.09 26.24
N ASP A 4 11.14 10.28 26.64
CA ASP A 4 10.75 10.45 28.04
C ASP A 4 10.02 9.20 28.59
N PHE A 5 10.75 8.40 29.37
CA PHE A 5 10.22 7.18 29.99
C PHE A 5 9.17 7.46 31.06
N THR A 6 9.28 8.57 31.78
CA THR A 6 8.29 8.96 32.80
C THR A 6 6.99 9.32 32.12
N ALA A 7 7.06 10.18 31.10
CA ALA A 7 5.88 10.54 30.30
C ALA A 7 5.27 9.31 29.63
N LEU A 8 6.07 8.39 29.11
CA LEU A 8 5.59 7.16 28.48
C LEU A 8 4.82 6.26 29.47
N LYS A 9 5.30 6.15 30.72
CA LYS A 9 4.64 5.41 31.81
C LYS A 9 3.33 6.07 32.24
N GLU A 10 3.35 7.38 32.45
CA GLU A 10 2.22 8.14 33.02
C GLU A 10 1.11 8.42 32.01
N ASN A 11 1.44 8.52 30.72
CA ASN A 11 0.50 8.89 29.66
C ASN A 11 0.06 7.72 28.78
N ILE A 12 0.26 6.50 29.25
CA ILE A 12 -0.19 5.30 28.54
C ILE A 12 -1.70 5.36 28.27
N ILE A 13 -2.08 5.05 27.04
CA ILE A 13 -3.47 4.74 26.70
C ILE A 13 -3.72 3.27 27.01
N LEU A 14 -4.51 3.01 28.05
CA LEU A 14 -4.89 1.65 28.46
C LEU A 14 -5.80 0.98 27.43
N HIS A 15 -5.85 -0.34 27.45
CA HIS A 15 -6.76 -1.10 26.60
C HIS A 15 -8.21 -0.74 26.90
N GLU A 16 -8.99 -0.54 25.85
CA GLU A 16 -10.42 -0.26 25.93
C GLU A 16 -11.20 -1.50 26.39
N VAL A 17 -10.70 -2.69 26.03
CA VAL A 17 -11.25 -3.98 26.45
C VAL A 17 -10.20 -4.75 27.22
N LYS A 18 -10.54 -5.13 28.47
CA LYS A 18 -9.65 -5.90 29.34
C LYS A 18 -9.33 -7.26 28.71
N ASP A 19 -8.08 -7.68 28.83
CA ASP A 19 -7.57 -8.98 28.37
C ASP A 19 -7.67 -9.20 26.84
N PHE A 20 -7.97 -8.17 26.05
CA PHE A 20 -7.92 -8.25 24.59
C PHE A 20 -6.48 -8.51 24.12
N LYS A 21 -6.32 -9.49 23.23
CA LYS A 21 -5.00 -9.87 22.69
C LYS A 21 -4.83 -9.36 21.28
N TYR A 22 -3.79 -8.57 21.08
CA TYR A 22 -3.44 -7.98 19.80
C TYR A 22 -2.35 -8.81 19.12
N THR A 23 -2.39 -8.92 17.79
CA THR A 23 -1.32 -9.56 17.01
C THR A 23 -1.08 -8.73 15.75
N TYR A 24 0.19 -8.45 15.47
CA TYR A 24 0.59 -7.77 14.25
C TYR A 24 0.61 -8.79 13.12
N GLY A 25 -0.34 -8.69 12.19
CA GLY A 25 -0.44 -9.58 11.04
C GLY A 25 0.29 -9.06 9.81
N THR A 26 0.08 -9.73 8.67
CA THR A 26 0.69 -9.39 7.37
C THR A 26 0.46 -7.94 6.94
N ALA A 27 -0.64 -7.33 7.38
CA ALA A 27 -1.02 -5.96 7.07
C ALA A 27 -1.13 -5.06 8.32
N GLY A 28 -0.38 -5.40 9.37
CA GLY A 28 -0.39 -4.68 10.64
C GLY A 28 -1.50 -5.12 11.59
N PHE A 29 -1.89 -4.23 12.51
CA PHE A 29 -3.04 -4.47 13.38
C PHE A 29 -4.32 -4.10 12.65
N ARG A 30 -5.33 -4.96 12.72
CA ARG A 30 -6.68 -4.69 12.23
C ARG A 30 -7.71 -5.28 13.18
N SER A 31 -8.72 -4.49 13.53
CA SER A 31 -9.83 -4.91 14.39
C SER A 31 -10.98 -3.91 14.29
N LYS A 32 -12.02 -4.08 15.11
CA LYS A 32 -13.01 -3.03 15.36
C LYS A 32 -12.29 -1.79 15.88
N ALA A 33 -12.72 -0.62 15.43
CA ALA A 33 -11.99 0.62 15.70
C ALA A 33 -11.96 1.02 17.18
N ASP A 34 -12.95 0.57 17.96
CA ASP A 34 -13.14 0.86 19.38
C ASP A 34 -12.11 0.20 20.31
N VAL A 35 -11.31 -0.75 19.80
CA VAL A 35 -10.23 -1.41 20.57
C VAL A 35 -8.82 -1.01 20.13
N LEU A 36 -8.68 0.01 19.28
CA LEU A 36 -7.40 0.34 18.64
C LEU A 36 -6.71 1.58 19.20
N GLY A 37 -7.31 2.38 20.07
CA GLY A 37 -6.69 3.60 20.60
C GLY A 37 -5.39 3.30 21.34
N SER A 38 -5.39 2.30 22.23
CA SER A 38 -4.16 1.83 22.89
C SER A 38 -3.08 1.37 21.89
N VAL A 39 -3.50 0.64 20.85
CA VAL A 39 -2.59 0.13 19.80
C VAL A 39 -1.92 1.28 19.05
N MET A 40 -2.67 2.33 18.69
CA MET A 40 -2.12 3.51 18.00
C MET A 40 -1.01 4.18 18.80
N TYR A 41 -1.24 4.40 20.09
CA TYR A 41 -0.24 4.99 20.99
C TYR A 41 1.06 4.17 21.03
N LYS A 42 0.94 2.85 21.12
CA LYS A 42 2.08 1.93 21.23
C LYS A 42 2.82 1.74 19.90
N VAL A 43 2.09 1.75 18.78
CA VAL A 43 2.68 1.71 17.43
C VAL A 43 3.45 2.99 17.11
N ALA A 44 2.98 4.15 17.58
CA ALA A 44 3.72 5.41 17.48
C ALA A 44 5.09 5.33 18.16
N ILE A 45 5.14 4.75 19.37
CA ILE A 45 6.40 4.54 20.09
C ILE A 45 7.33 3.63 19.28
N LEU A 46 6.81 2.52 18.74
CA LEU A 46 7.60 1.63 17.89
C LEU A 46 8.13 2.34 16.63
N ALA A 47 7.32 3.16 15.97
CA ALA A 47 7.72 3.92 14.79
C ALA A 47 8.90 4.85 15.10
N ALA A 48 8.85 5.53 16.25
CA ALA A 48 9.95 6.38 16.71
C ALA A 48 11.22 5.56 17.00
N LEU A 49 11.11 4.43 17.69
CA LEU A 49 12.23 3.52 17.96
C LEU A 49 12.84 2.97 16.66
N ARG A 50 12.00 2.60 15.69
CA ARG A 50 12.44 2.14 14.36
C ARG A 50 13.19 3.24 13.61
N SER A 51 12.68 4.47 13.64
CA SER A 51 13.37 5.63 13.06
C SER A 51 14.75 5.85 13.68
N LYS A 52 14.84 5.84 15.02
CA LYS A 52 16.12 5.96 15.75
C LYS A 52 17.10 4.84 15.37
N LYS A 53 16.60 3.60 15.32
CA LYS A 53 17.42 2.44 14.90
C LYS A 53 17.99 2.61 13.49
N LEU A 54 17.23 3.23 12.60
CA LEU A 54 17.61 3.50 11.22
C LEU A 54 18.20 4.92 11.06
N GLN A 55 18.95 5.39 12.07
CA GLN A 55 19.74 6.63 12.02
C GLN A 55 18.89 7.88 11.70
N GLY A 56 17.66 7.91 12.18
CA GLY A 56 16.72 9.02 11.98
C GLY A 56 16.00 9.03 10.63
N SER A 57 16.10 7.92 9.87
CA SER A 57 15.30 7.72 8.67
C SER A 57 13.81 7.87 8.98
N THR A 58 13.06 8.46 8.06
CA THR A 58 11.63 8.69 8.20
C THR A 58 10.85 7.39 8.10
N ILE A 59 10.01 7.11 9.10
CA ILE A 59 9.09 5.96 9.13
C ILE A 59 7.67 6.44 8.84
N GLY A 60 6.91 5.66 8.08
CA GLY A 60 5.50 5.93 7.79
C GLY A 60 4.56 5.16 8.72
N VAL A 61 3.43 5.78 9.08
CA VAL A 61 2.30 5.11 9.76
C VAL A 61 1.03 5.35 8.95
N MET A 62 0.44 4.27 8.42
CA MET A 62 -0.84 4.34 7.70
C MET A 62 -1.97 3.88 8.61
N ILE A 63 -2.98 4.71 8.83
CA ILE A 63 -4.20 4.35 9.56
C ILE A 63 -5.28 3.97 8.54
N THR A 64 -5.55 2.66 8.43
CA THR A 64 -6.56 2.10 7.54
C THR A 64 -6.79 0.62 7.81
N ALA A 65 -7.99 0.13 7.47
CA ALA A 65 -8.26 -1.30 7.29
C ALA A 65 -8.60 -1.70 5.84
N SER A 66 -8.23 -0.91 4.81
CA SER A 66 -8.33 -1.31 3.40
C SER A 66 -9.76 -1.76 3.04
N HIS A 67 -9.95 -2.98 2.54
CA HIS A 67 -11.22 -3.61 2.17
C HIS A 67 -12.18 -3.95 3.34
N ASN A 68 -11.76 -3.87 4.60
CA ASN A 68 -12.63 -4.22 5.73
C ASN A 68 -13.89 -3.32 5.82
N PRO A 69 -14.96 -3.78 6.49
CA PRO A 69 -16.14 -2.97 6.83
C PRO A 69 -15.77 -1.66 7.55
N GLU A 70 -16.59 -0.61 7.39
CA GLU A 70 -16.29 0.77 7.87
C GLU A 70 -15.99 0.85 9.38
N GLU A 71 -16.64 0.03 10.19
CA GLU A 71 -16.48 0.02 11.65
C GLU A 71 -15.14 -0.58 12.12
N ASP A 72 -14.42 -1.26 11.24
CA ASP A 72 -13.06 -1.70 11.50
C ASP A 72 -12.07 -0.54 11.29
N ASN A 73 -10.87 -0.64 11.81
CA ASN A 73 -9.73 0.16 11.37
C ASN A 73 -8.43 -0.62 11.61
N GLY A 74 -7.30 0.00 11.34
CA GLY A 74 -6.01 -0.65 11.49
C GLY A 74 -4.85 0.31 11.37
N VAL A 75 -3.66 -0.22 11.63
CA VAL A 75 -2.41 0.52 11.49
C VAL A 75 -1.31 -0.38 10.93
N LYS A 76 -0.58 0.13 9.94
CA LYS A 76 0.61 -0.51 9.35
C LYS A 76 1.79 0.47 9.34
N LEU A 77 2.97 -0.06 9.64
CA LEU A 77 4.24 0.66 9.59
C LEU A 77 4.92 0.48 8.22
N VAL A 78 5.54 1.56 7.75
CA VAL A 78 6.24 1.65 6.47
C VAL A 78 7.70 2.02 6.72
N ASP A 79 8.62 1.16 6.29
CA ASP A 79 10.06 1.35 6.43
C ASP A 79 10.63 2.30 5.34
N PRO A 80 11.89 2.75 5.47
CA PRO A 80 12.38 3.93 4.76
C PRO A 80 12.35 3.90 3.23
N ARG A 81 12.38 2.74 2.59
CA ARG A 81 12.28 2.59 1.12
C ARG A 81 10.83 2.48 0.65
N GLY A 82 9.85 2.69 1.53
CA GLY A 82 8.42 2.54 1.23
C GLY A 82 7.97 1.08 1.25
N GLU A 83 8.76 0.17 1.82
CA GLU A 83 8.44 -1.22 2.08
C GLU A 83 7.64 -1.36 3.39
N MET A 84 7.00 -2.51 3.57
CA MET A 84 6.35 -2.81 4.85
C MET A 84 7.39 -3.02 5.94
N LEU A 85 7.02 -2.79 7.20
CA LEU A 85 7.87 -3.07 8.37
C LEU A 85 8.59 -4.42 8.25
N GLU A 86 9.89 -4.41 8.51
CA GLU A 86 10.73 -5.60 8.61
C GLU A 86 10.08 -6.68 9.50
N GLN A 87 10.02 -7.92 9.02
CA GLN A 87 9.29 -9.00 9.68
C GLN A 87 9.79 -9.27 11.11
N SER A 88 11.10 -9.12 11.35
CA SER A 88 11.71 -9.28 12.67
C SER A 88 11.20 -8.26 13.71
N TRP A 89 10.56 -7.17 13.28
CA TRP A 89 10.00 -6.12 14.15
C TRP A 89 8.52 -6.31 14.47
N GLU A 90 7.82 -7.22 13.81
CA GLU A 90 6.39 -7.48 14.06
C GLU A 90 6.15 -8.04 15.47
N VAL A 91 7.10 -8.82 15.98
CA VAL A 91 7.06 -9.34 17.35
C VAL A 91 7.11 -8.20 18.37
N TYR A 92 7.94 -7.17 18.13
CA TYR A 92 8.01 -5.99 19.00
C TYR A 92 6.72 -5.19 18.97
N ALA A 93 6.10 -5.04 17.80
CA ALA A 93 4.78 -4.42 17.69
C ALA A 93 3.74 -5.17 18.52
N THR A 94 3.73 -6.50 18.41
CA THR A 94 2.82 -7.39 19.15
C THR A 94 3.06 -7.31 20.66
N GLN A 95 4.32 -7.34 21.11
CA GLN A 95 4.68 -7.21 22.52
C GLN A 95 4.24 -5.85 23.09
N LEU A 96 4.55 -4.75 22.41
CA LEU A 96 4.14 -3.40 22.82
C LEU A 96 2.63 -3.30 22.91
N ALA A 97 1.89 -3.74 21.88
CA ALA A 97 0.43 -3.69 21.84
C ALA A 97 -0.20 -4.37 23.07
N ASN A 98 0.39 -5.48 23.53
CA ASN A 98 -0.10 -6.27 24.66
C ASN A 98 0.42 -5.84 26.04
N ALA A 99 1.27 -4.81 26.14
CA ALA A 99 1.63 -4.20 27.44
C ALA A 99 0.39 -3.56 28.08
N ASP A 100 -0.02 -4.02 29.26
CA ASP A 100 -1.30 -3.69 29.88
C ASP A 100 -1.25 -2.44 30.77
N ASN A 101 -0.05 -2.04 31.19
CA ASN A 101 0.17 -0.87 32.04
C ASN A 101 1.50 -0.18 31.72
N GLY A 102 1.71 1.02 32.27
CA GLY A 102 2.90 1.83 32.00
C GLY A 102 4.22 1.17 32.37
N GLU A 103 4.26 0.32 33.41
CA GLU A 103 5.48 -0.40 33.81
C GLU A 103 5.84 -1.48 32.80
N SER A 104 4.85 -2.30 32.43
CA SER A 104 5.04 -3.32 31.38
C SER A 104 5.44 -2.69 30.04
N LEU A 105 4.88 -1.51 29.71
CA LEU A 105 5.22 -0.81 28.48
C LEU A 105 6.67 -0.32 28.50
N VAL A 106 7.11 0.33 29.58
CA VAL A 106 8.52 0.74 29.76
C VAL A 106 9.47 -0.45 29.69
N GLN A 107 9.09 -1.57 30.31
CA GLN A 107 9.90 -2.79 30.26
C GLN A 107 10.09 -3.26 28.81
N VAL A 108 9.01 -3.42 28.04
CA VAL A 108 9.09 -3.85 26.63
C VAL A 108 9.88 -2.85 25.79
N VAL A 109 9.70 -1.55 26.01
CA VAL A 109 10.48 -0.51 25.31
C VAL A 109 11.98 -0.65 25.61
N ASN A 110 12.36 -0.84 26.87
CA ASN A 110 13.75 -1.06 27.27
C ASN A 110 14.35 -2.33 26.67
N GLU A 111 13.58 -3.41 26.60
CA GLU A 111 13.99 -4.65 25.95
C GLU A 111 14.27 -4.43 24.45
N ILE A 112 13.36 -3.74 23.75
CA ILE A 112 13.54 -3.39 22.32
C ILE A 112 14.80 -2.55 22.11
N ILE A 113 15.00 -1.52 22.94
CA ILE A 113 16.17 -0.64 22.87
C ILE A 113 17.46 -1.43 23.07
N SER A 114 17.50 -2.29 24.08
CA SER A 114 18.68 -3.10 24.42
C SER A 114 19.01 -4.11 23.32
N ILE A 115 18.04 -4.91 22.89
CA ILE A 115 18.22 -5.96 21.86
C ILE A 115 18.69 -5.34 20.55
N ASN A 116 18.09 -4.21 20.15
CA ASN A 116 18.39 -3.58 18.88
C ASN A 116 19.53 -2.54 18.97
N LYS A 117 20.08 -2.30 20.16
CA LYS A 117 21.13 -1.29 20.41
C LYS A 117 20.74 0.09 19.85
N ILE A 118 19.56 0.55 20.24
CA ILE A 118 19.00 1.82 19.75
C ILE A 118 19.66 2.98 20.49
N ASP A 119 20.26 3.90 19.74
CA ASP A 119 20.72 5.17 20.29
C ASP A 119 19.54 6.13 20.46
N LEU A 120 19.26 6.53 21.71
CA LEU A 120 18.14 7.41 22.03
C LEU A 120 18.41 8.88 21.69
N GLU A 121 19.68 9.27 21.53
CA GLU A 121 20.06 10.64 21.14
C GLU A 121 19.81 10.90 19.66
N THR A 122 19.78 9.86 18.83
CA THR A 122 19.42 9.95 17.42
C THR A 122 18.00 10.55 17.29
N PRO A 123 17.80 11.63 16.50
CA PRO A 123 16.46 12.17 16.26
C PRO A 123 15.54 11.16 15.57
N ALA A 124 14.27 11.10 15.95
CA ALA A 124 13.27 10.29 15.25
C ALA A 124 12.45 11.15 14.29
N SER A 125 12.13 10.61 13.12
CA SER A 125 11.25 11.22 12.10
C SER A 125 10.14 10.26 11.73
N VAL A 126 8.88 10.68 11.91
CA VAL A 126 7.71 9.86 11.58
C VAL A 126 6.71 10.70 10.79
N ILE A 127 6.21 10.16 9.68
CA ILE A 127 5.10 10.74 8.94
C ILE A 127 3.91 9.81 9.00
N TYR A 128 2.70 10.36 8.93
CA TYR A 128 1.50 9.52 8.96
C TYR A 128 0.37 10.10 8.13
N ALA A 129 -0.53 9.21 7.73
CA ALA A 129 -1.71 9.53 6.97
C ALA A 129 -2.84 8.54 7.32
N HIS A 130 -4.04 8.84 6.86
CA HIS A 130 -5.22 8.01 7.11
C HIS A 130 -6.17 7.94 5.91
N ASP A 131 -7.04 6.93 5.90
CA ASP A 131 -8.15 6.81 4.95
C ASP A 131 -9.39 7.61 5.41
N THR A 132 -10.57 7.32 4.84
CA THR A 132 -11.83 8.03 5.11
C THR A 132 -12.60 7.50 6.33
N ARG A 133 -12.10 6.51 7.07
CA ARG A 133 -12.85 5.90 8.18
C ARG A 133 -13.19 6.93 9.26
N PRO A 134 -14.43 6.96 9.78
CA PRO A 134 -14.85 7.92 10.81
C PRO A 134 -13.99 7.87 12.08
N SER A 135 -13.50 6.68 12.44
CA SER A 135 -12.65 6.47 13.61
C SER A 135 -11.25 7.08 13.51
N CYS A 136 -10.78 7.45 12.31
CA CYS A 136 -9.45 8.05 12.11
C CYS A 136 -9.26 9.33 12.95
N ALA A 137 -10.31 10.14 13.15
CA ALA A 137 -10.21 11.35 13.96
C ALA A 137 -9.82 11.09 15.42
N HIS A 138 -10.27 9.96 15.99
CA HIS A 138 -9.88 9.54 17.34
C HIS A 138 -8.51 8.84 17.33
N LEU A 139 -8.30 7.91 16.40
CA LEU A 139 -7.09 7.10 16.32
C LEU A 139 -5.84 7.92 16.01
N VAL A 140 -5.96 8.98 15.20
CA VAL A 140 -4.88 9.96 14.96
C VAL A 140 -4.45 10.64 16.26
N LYS A 141 -5.39 11.04 17.14
CA LYS A 141 -5.05 11.67 18.42
C LYS A 141 -4.28 10.71 19.33
N CYS A 142 -4.68 9.43 19.35
CA CYS A 142 -3.97 8.39 20.10
C CYS A 142 -2.54 8.18 19.56
N LEU A 143 -2.38 8.17 18.23
CA LEU A 143 -1.07 8.10 17.57
C LEU A 143 -0.20 9.32 17.91
N GLU A 144 -0.73 10.53 17.75
CA GLU A 144 -0.05 11.80 18.03
C GLU A 144 0.45 11.85 19.47
N ARG A 145 -0.35 11.40 20.44
CA ARG A 145 0.06 11.31 21.85
C ARG A 145 1.26 10.38 22.03
N GLY A 146 1.28 9.24 21.34
CA GLY A 146 2.41 8.30 21.38
C GLY A 146 3.67 8.87 20.73
N LEU A 147 3.54 9.64 19.66
CA LEU A 147 4.67 10.27 18.96
C LEU A 147 5.28 11.40 19.78
N GLU A 148 4.43 12.18 20.47
CA GLU A 148 4.84 13.25 21.37
C GLU A 148 5.71 12.73 22.51
N VAL A 149 5.24 11.70 23.24
CA VAL A 149 6.02 11.11 24.36
C VAL A 149 7.30 10.43 23.89
N ALA A 150 7.32 9.91 22.67
CA ALA A 150 8.52 9.32 22.06
C ALA A 150 9.51 10.38 21.53
N GLY A 151 9.16 11.67 21.58
CA GLY A 151 10.01 12.76 21.14
C GLY A 151 10.28 12.79 19.64
N ALA A 152 9.37 12.25 18.82
CA ALA A 152 9.54 12.19 17.37
C ALA A 152 9.23 13.55 16.70
N LYS A 153 9.99 13.89 15.65
CA LYS A 153 9.59 14.92 14.69
C LYS A 153 8.50 14.32 13.80
N THR A 154 7.34 14.98 13.74
CA THR A 154 6.18 14.43 13.06
C THR A 154 5.60 15.33 11.97
N THR A 155 5.09 14.71 10.91
CA THR A 155 4.27 15.39 9.90
C THR A 155 2.99 14.61 9.63
N ASN A 156 1.85 15.27 9.81
CA ASN A 156 0.52 14.75 9.45
C ASN A 156 0.23 15.07 7.97
N PHE A 157 0.12 14.05 7.12
CA PHE A 157 -0.28 14.22 5.71
C PHE A 157 -1.79 14.12 5.48
N GLY A 158 -2.57 13.88 6.54
CA GLY A 158 -4.02 13.79 6.54
C GLY A 158 -4.52 12.68 5.62
N LEU A 159 -5.54 12.99 4.83
CA LEU A 159 -6.18 12.05 3.92
C LEU A 159 -5.24 11.67 2.75
N LYS A 160 -4.87 10.39 2.66
CA LYS A 160 -4.03 9.80 1.59
C LYS A 160 -4.46 8.37 1.28
N THR A 161 -4.20 7.90 0.06
CA THR A 161 -4.22 6.45 -0.21
C THR A 161 -3.01 5.81 0.45
N THR A 162 -3.06 4.50 0.70
CA THR A 162 -1.90 3.76 1.20
C THR A 162 -0.67 3.97 0.31
N PRO A 163 -0.75 3.79 -1.04
CA PRO A 163 0.42 3.99 -1.90
C PRO A 163 1.02 5.40 -1.86
N MET A 164 0.21 6.45 -1.62
CA MET A 164 0.72 7.81 -1.49
C MET A 164 1.59 7.99 -0.25
N LEU A 165 1.22 7.38 0.88
CA LEU A 165 2.08 7.43 2.08
C LEU A 165 3.40 6.69 1.84
N HIS A 166 3.36 5.51 1.22
CA HIS A 166 4.58 4.78 0.86
C HIS A 166 5.50 5.58 -0.07
N TYR A 167 4.92 6.29 -1.05
CA TYR A 167 5.64 7.22 -1.92
C TYR A 167 6.33 8.33 -1.11
N LEU A 168 5.59 8.98 -0.20
CA LEU A 168 6.13 10.08 0.61
C LEU A 168 7.31 9.62 1.48
N VAL A 169 7.19 8.47 2.15
CA VAL A 169 8.27 7.88 2.95
C VAL A 169 9.52 7.70 2.09
N ARG A 170 9.40 7.03 0.94
CA ARG A 170 10.53 6.76 0.04
C ARG A 170 11.14 8.05 -0.49
N CYS A 171 10.33 9.01 -0.92
CA CYS A 171 10.81 10.28 -1.44
C CYS A 171 11.58 11.08 -0.40
N ILE A 172 11.09 11.17 0.84
CA ILE A 172 11.77 11.89 1.92
C ILE A 172 13.14 11.26 2.20
N ASN A 173 13.21 9.93 2.31
CA ASN A 173 14.45 9.25 2.66
C ASN A 173 15.48 9.18 1.53
N THR A 174 15.06 9.36 0.27
CA THR A 174 15.95 9.34 -0.89
C THR A 174 16.24 10.72 -1.46
N GLN A 175 15.63 11.78 -0.91
CA GLN A 175 15.80 13.15 -1.39
C GLN A 175 17.28 13.57 -1.35
N GLY A 176 17.76 14.16 -2.44
CA GLY A 176 19.16 14.61 -2.55
C GLY A 176 20.19 13.50 -2.74
N THR A 177 19.77 12.24 -2.89
CA THR A 177 20.64 11.10 -3.21
C THR A 177 20.58 10.74 -4.70
N SER A 178 21.46 9.86 -5.18
CA SER A 178 21.36 9.28 -6.53
C SER A 178 20.09 8.45 -6.73
N ASP A 179 19.47 7.98 -5.65
CA ASP A 179 18.30 7.11 -5.65
C ASP A 179 17.00 7.89 -5.43
N ALA A 180 17.04 9.23 -5.57
CA ALA A 180 15.90 10.11 -5.35
C ALA A 180 14.65 9.64 -6.12
N TYR A 181 13.61 9.30 -5.37
CA TYR A 181 12.41 8.70 -5.96
C TYR A 181 11.45 9.73 -6.57
N GLY A 182 11.53 11.00 -6.15
CA GLY A 182 10.65 12.07 -6.62
C GLY A 182 10.43 13.13 -5.54
N GLU A 183 9.62 14.13 -5.86
CA GLU A 183 9.27 15.19 -4.91
C GLU A 183 8.41 14.64 -3.76
N PRO A 184 8.76 14.85 -2.48
CA PRO A 184 8.05 14.31 -1.32
C PRO A 184 6.74 15.05 -1.02
N THR A 185 5.88 15.21 -2.02
CA THR A 185 4.61 15.92 -1.95
C THR A 185 3.51 15.14 -2.66
N GLU A 186 2.26 15.44 -2.32
CA GLU A 186 1.09 14.91 -3.02
C GLU A 186 1.08 15.31 -4.51
N GLU A 187 1.46 16.56 -4.81
CA GLU A 187 1.64 17.01 -6.19
C GLU A 187 2.74 16.24 -6.93
N GLY A 188 3.86 15.96 -6.25
CA GLY A 188 4.95 15.15 -6.78
C GLY A 188 4.50 13.76 -7.20
N TYR A 189 3.67 13.11 -6.38
CA TYR A 189 3.05 11.82 -6.69
C TYR A 189 2.24 11.89 -7.99
N TYR A 190 1.36 12.89 -8.12
CA TYR A 190 0.52 13.04 -9.32
C TYR A 190 1.36 13.33 -10.57
N LYS A 191 2.30 14.29 -10.49
CA LYS A 191 3.17 14.65 -11.62
C LYS A 191 4.01 13.47 -12.08
N LYS A 192 4.59 12.71 -11.15
CA LYS A 192 5.40 11.52 -11.48
C LYS A 192 4.59 10.50 -12.28
N LEU A 193 3.39 10.17 -11.81
CA LEU A 193 2.51 9.20 -12.49
C LEU A 193 1.99 9.74 -13.83
N ALA A 194 1.54 10.99 -13.89
CA ALA A 194 0.99 11.59 -15.10
C ALA A 194 2.04 11.67 -16.21
N ASN A 195 3.25 12.12 -15.87
CA ASN A 195 4.36 12.23 -16.82
C ASN A 195 4.78 10.84 -17.34
N ALA A 196 4.92 9.86 -16.45
CA ALA A 196 5.28 8.50 -16.83
C ALA A 196 4.23 7.86 -17.74
N PHE A 197 2.94 8.00 -17.41
CA PHE A 197 1.85 7.47 -18.24
C PHE A 197 1.79 8.16 -19.61
N ALA A 198 1.86 9.49 -19.66
CA ALA A 198 1.86 10.24 -20.91
C ALA A 198 3.03 9.86 -21.82
N ALA A 199 4.22 9.63 -21.25
CA ALA A 199 5.37 9.13 -22.00
C ALA A 199 5.13 7.71 -22.54
N ALA A 200 4.61 6.79 -21.71
CA ALA A 200 4.38 5.40 -22.08
C ALA A 200 3.35 5.22 -23.21
N VAL A 201 2.36 6.11 -23.31
CA VAL A 201 1.29 6.03 -24.32
C VAL A 201 1.47 7.01 -25.48
N LYS A 202 2.62 7.70 -25.57
CA LYS A 202 2.88 8.70 -26.60
C LYS A 202 2.69 8.10 -28.00
N GLY A 203 1.87 8.78 -28.83
CA GLY A 203 1.57 8.35 -30.19
C GLY A 203 0.59 7.17 -30.31
N LYS A 204 0.05 6.68 -29.19
CA LYS A 204 -1.02 5.67 -29.19
C LYS A 204 -2.39 6.34 -29.13
N ALA A 205 -3.39 5.71 -29.74
CA ALA A 205 -4.76 6.18 -29.66
C ALA A 205 -5.28 6.07 -28.21
N ARG A 206 -5.96 7.11 -27.73
CA ARG A 206 -6.63 7.07 -26.43
C ARG A 206 -7.72 6.00 -26.44
N LEU A 207 -7.76 5.18 -25.39
CA LEU A 207 -8.84 4.23 -25.18
C LEU A 207 -10.14 4.91 -24.73
N SER A 208 -11.24 4.17 -24.75
CA SER A 208 -12.53 4.62 -24.21
C SER A 208 -12.43 5.07 -22.75
N THR A 209 -13.40 5.87 -22.30
CA THR A 209 -13.47 6.32 -20.90
C THR A 209 -13.52 5.13 -19.96
N LEU A 210 -12.65 5.13 -18.96
CA LEU A 210 -12.59 4.11 -17.93
C LEU A 210 -13.56 4.46 -16.80
N GLN A 211 -14.47 3.54 -16.48
CA GLN A 211 -15.38 3.67 -15.35
C GLN A 211 -14.67 3.14 -14.09
N VAL A 212 -14.45 4.00 -13.10
CA VAL A 212 -13.69 3.66 -11.89
C VAL A 212 -14.60 3.70 -10.68
N ASP A 213 -14.90 2.53 -10.13
CA ASP A 213 -15.53 2.37 -8.84
C ASP A 213 -14.48 2.58 -7.73
N CYS A 214 -14.63 3.68 -6.99
CA CYS A 214 -13.69 4.09 -5.96
C CYS A 214 -14.08 3.62 -4.56
N ALA A 215 -15.00 2.66 -4.44
CA ALA A 215 -15.40 2.01 -3.19
C ALA A 215 -15.90 2.94 -2.07
N ASN A 216 -16.32 4.16 -2.43
CA ASN A 216 -16.59 5.28 -1.52
C ASN A 216 -15.41 5.59 -0.58
N GLY A 217 -14.19 5.25 -1.00
CA GLY A 217 -12.96 5.38 -0.23
C GLY A 217 -12.08 6.56 -0.65
N VAL A 218 -10.90 6.65 -0.04
CA VAL A 218 -9.95 7.75 -0.27
C VAL A 218 -9.46 7.82 -1.72
N GLY A 219 -9.53 6.72 -2.48
CA GLY A 219 -9.20 6.71 -3.91
C GLY A 219 -10.00 7.69 -4.74
N ALA A 220 -11.27 7.96 -4.41
CA ALA A 220 -12.15 8.86 -5.17
C ALA A 220 -11.62 10.30 -5.27
N PRO A 221 -11.41 11.03 -4.15
CA PRO A 221 -10.89 12.40 -4.22
C PRO A 221 -9.49 12.46 -4.81
N LYS A 222 -8.65 11.43 -4.62
CA LYS A 222 -7.27 11.40 -5.12
C LYS A 222 -7.21 11.16 -6.62
N LEU A 223 -8.07 10.31 -7.16
CA LEU A 223 -8.22 10.15 -8.60
C LEU A 223 -8.77 11.43 -9.26
N ARG A 224 -9.76 12.08 -8.62
CA ARG A 224 -10.29 13.38 -9.10
C ARG A 224 -9.22 14.47 -9.13
N GLU A 225 -8.31 14.47 -8.16
CA GLU A 225 -7.18 15.42 -8.17
C GLU A 225 -6.18 15.05 -9.27
N PHE A 226 -5.85 13.76 -9.43
CA PHE A 226 -4.96 13.27 -10.47
C PHE A 226 -5.42 13.66 -11.89
N THR A 227 -6.73 13.70 -12.17
CA THR A 227 -7.24 14.13 -13.49
C THR A 227 -6.88 15.57 -13.87
N LYS A 228 -6.45 16.41 -12.93
CA LYS A 228 -5.95 17.75 -13.23
C LYS A 228 -4.51 17.76 -13.78
N TYR A 229 -3.78 16.66 -13.57
CA TYR A 229 -2.38 16.51 -13.97
C TYR A 229 -2.21 15.72 -15.27
N ILE A 230 -3.29 15.15 -15.81
CA ILE A 230 -3.28 14.38 -17.05
C ILE A 230 -4.43 14.81 -17.96
N SER A 231 -4.12 15.09 -19.23
CA SER A 231 -5.15 15.49 -20.20
C SER A 231 -6.18 14.39 -20.43
N SER A 232 -7.45 14.76 -20.59
CA SER A 232 -8.53 13.87 -21.00
C SER A 232 -8.32 13.24 -22.38
N ASP A 233 -7.46 13.84 -23.21
CA ASP A 233 -7.03 13.28 -24.51
C ASP A 233 -6.01 12.14 -24.36
N ILE A 234 -5.41 11.99 -23.19
CA ILE A 234 -4.48 10.90 -22.85
C ILE A 234 -5.19 9.84 -22.01
N LEU A 235 -5.94 10.27 -20.98
CA LEU A 235 -6.69 9.38 -20.10
C LEU A 235 -8.02 10.03 -19.71
N SER A 236 -9.13 9.38 -20.08
CA SER A 236 -10.47 9.76 -19.64
C SER A 236 -10.97 8.76 -18.62
N VAL A 237 -11.38 9.25 -17.45
CA VAL A 237 -11.97 8.46 -16.37
C VAL A 237 -13.32 9.04 -15.97
N ASN A 238 -14.24 8.19 -15.58
CA ASN A 238 -15.46 8.55 -14.88
C ASN A 238 -15.44 7.89 -13.50
N ILE A 239 -15.60 8.68 -12.45
CA ILE A 239 -15.51 8.21 -11.06
C ILE A 239 -16.92 7.91 -10.57
N VAL A 240 -17.12 6.71 -10.04
CA VAL A 240 -18.36 6.28 -9.38
C VAL A 240 -18.06 5.76 -7.98
N ASN A 241 -19.10 5.67 -7.13
CA ASN A 241 -18.97 5.31 -5.72
C ASN A 241 -17.91 6.18 -5.02
N ASP A 242 -18.21 7.47 -4.87
CA ASP A 242 -17.35 8.51 -4.31
C ASP A 242 -17.95 9.18 -3.07
N GLN A 243 -18.91 8.54 -2.40
CA GLN A 243 -19.63 9.08 -1.24
C GLN A 243 -18.78 9.01 0.05
N ILE A 244 -17.62 9.66 0.06
CA ILE A 244 -16.60 9.53 1.11
C ILE A 244 -17.00 10.09 2.49
N THR A 245 -18.09 10.86 2.57
CA THR A 245 -18.60 11.46 3.81
C THR A 245 -19.86 10.77 4.33
N ALA A 246 -20.45 9.87 3.56
CA ALA A 246 -21.67 9.18 3.93
C ALA A 246 -21.34 7.94 4.76
N LEU A 247 -21.81 7.91 6.01
CA LEU A 247 -21.57 6.80 6.94
C LEU A 247 -22.13 5.48 6.37
N GLY A 248 -21.36 4.42 6.57
CA GLY A 248 -21.65 3.06 6.18
C GLY A 248 -21.56 2.82 4.67
N GLN A 249 -20.92 3.70 3.88
CA GLN A 249 -20.79 3.51 2.43
C GLN A 249 -19.45 2.92 2.01
N LEU A 250 -18.39 3.06 2.83
CA LEU A 250 -17.07 2.54 2.51
C LEU A 250 -17.11 1.02 2.25
N ASN A 251 -16.66 0.59 1.07
CA ASN A 251 -16.67 -0.80 0.59
C ASN A 251 -18.06 -1.47 0.55
N LYS A 252 -19.17 -0.72 0.70
CA LYS A 252 -20.52 -1.31 0.78
C LYS A 252 -21.06 -1.64 -0.61
N ASN A 253 -21.15 -2.94 -0.91
CA ASN A 253 -21.62 -3.46 -2.20
C ASN A 253 -20.83 -2.92 -3.41
N CYS A 254 -19.58 -2.54 -3.18
CA CYS A 254 -18.67 -1.97 -4.18
C CYS A 254 -17.21 -2.23 -3.79
N GLY A 255 -16.30 -1.91 -4.69
CA GLY A 255 -14.86 -2.03 -4.50
C GLY A 255 -14.27 -3.37 -4.94
N ALA A 256 -12.94 -3.42 -5.00
CA ALA A 256 -12.19 -4.53 -5.57
C ALA A 256 -12.51 -5.87 -4.90
N ASP A 257 -12.59 -5.89 -3.57
CA ASP A 257 -12.88 -7.10 -2.80
C ASP A 257 -14.30 -7.63 -3.08
N PHE A 258 -15.29 -6.74 -3.09
CA PHE A 258 -16.66 -7.10 -3.46
C PHE A 258 -16.72 -7.68 -4.87
N VAL A 259 -16.13 -7.02 -5.86
CA VAL A 259 -16.15 -7.47 -7.26
C VAL A 259 -15.45 -8.81 -7.41
N LYS A 260 -14.30 -8.99 -6.75
CA LYS A 260 -13.53 -10.23 -6.78
C LYS A 260 -14.30 -11.40 -6.14
N THR A 261 -14.89 -11.18 -4.97
CA THR A 261 -15.55 -12.25 -4.19
C THR A 261 -16.94 -12.58 -4.72
N GLN A 262 -17.72 -11.57 -5.13
CA GLN A 262 -19.09 -11.74 -5.62
C GLN A 262 -19.15 -12.02 -7.12
N GLN A 263 -18.04 -11.81 -7.85
CA GLN A 263 -17.94 -11.98 -9.31
C GLN A 263 -19.09 -11.32 -10.07
N ARG A 264 -19.41 -10.10 -9.69
CA ARG A 264 -20.43 -9.25 -10.33
C ARG A 264 -20.06 -7.79 -10.23
N ALA A 265 -20.70 -6.98 -11.07
CA ALA A 265 -20.52 -5.54 -11.07
C ALA A 265 -20.97 -4.91 -9.72
N PRO A 266 -20.30 -3.85 -9.24
CA PRO A 266 -20.66 -3.15 -8.02
C PRO A 266 -21.99 -2.40 -8.15
N GLY A 267 -22.55 -1.94 -7.03
CA GLY A 267 -23.63 -0.96 -7.07
C GLY A 267 -23.18 0.31 -7.79
N GLY A 268 -24.10 0.97 -8.52
CA GLY A 268 -23.84 2.28 -9.14
C GLY A 268 -23.14 2.26 -10.50
N VAL A 269 -22.81 1.09 -11.06
CA VAL A 269 -22.33 0.99 -12.46
C VAL A 269 -23.44 0.48 -13.39
N SER A 270 -23.45 0.98 -14.63
CA SER A 270 -24.43 0.61 -15.67
C SER A 270 -24.24 -0.82 -16.17
N GLY A 271 -23.00 -1.33 -16.20
CA GLY A 271 -22.68 -2.64 -16.77
C GLY A 271 -22.93 -2.73 -18.27
N ALA A 272 -22.81 -1.61 -19.00
CA ALA A 272 -23.07 -1.56 -20.42
C ALA A 272 -22.02 -2.39 -21.21
N PRO A 273 -22.44 -3.23 -22.18
CA PRO A 273 -21.51 -3.97 -23.01
C PRO A 273 -20.52 -3.06 -23.75
N GLY A 274 -19.24 -3.45 -23.75
CA GLY A 274 -18.17 -2.72 -24.42
C GLY A 274 -17.52 -1.58 -23.61
N GLU A 275 -18.06 -1.24 -22.44
CA GLU A 275 -17.40 -0.33 -21.50
C GLU A 275 -16.29 -1.04 -20.70
N ARG A 276 -15.30 -0.26 -20.28
CA ARG A 276 -14.19 -0.71 -19.45
C ARG A 276 -14.40 -0.26 -18.02
N TYR A 277 -14.30 -1.20 -17.09
CA TYR A 277 -14.47 -0.93 -15.67
C TYR A 277 -13.27 -1.40 -14.86
N CYS A 278 -12.99 -0.69 -13.78
CA CYS A 278 -12.18 -1.20 -12.69
C CYS A 278 -12.75 -0.76 -11.34
N SER A 279 -12.36 -1.47 -10.28
CA SER A 279 -12.71 -1.14 -8.90
C SER A 279 -11.43 -1.04 -8.06
N TYR A 280 -11.34 0.02 -7.26
CA TYR A 280 -10.38 0.15 -6.16
C TYR A 280 -10.94 -0.50 -4.89
N ASP A 281 -10.11 -0.77 -3.90
CA ASP A 281 -10.56 -0.96 -2.52
C ASP A 281 -10.48 0.36 -1.71
N GLY A 282 -10.90 0.32 -0.45
CA GLY A 282 -11.10 1.51 0.38
C GLY A 282 -9.89 2.43 0.54
N ASP A 283 -8.66 1.89 0.57
CA ASP A 283 -7.40 2.64 0.64
C ASP A 283 -6.61 2.70 -0.67
N ALA A 284 -7.21 2.21 -1.75
CA ALA A 284 -6.70 2.16 -3.12
C ALA A 284 -5.32 1.48 -3.24
N ASP A 285 -5.13 0.37 -2.52
CA ASP A 285 -3.95 -0.51 -2.68
C ASP A 285 -4.24 -1.77 -3.50
N ARG A 286 -5.50 -1.97 -3.92
CA ARG A 286 -5.93 -3.04 -4.83
C ARG A 286 -6.68 -2.50 -6.02
N ILE A 287 -6.55 -3.21 -7.14
CA ILE A 287 -7.33 -2.95 -8.35
C ILE A 287 -7.72 -4.25 -9.04
N VAL A 288 -8.97 -4.35 -9.44
CA VAL A 288 -9.45 -5.38 -10.38
C VAL A 288 -10.17 -4.74 -11.54
N TYR A 289 -10.01 -5.31 -12.74
CA TYR A 289 -10.74 -4.90 -13.93
C TYR A 289 -11.90 -5.85 -14.19
N TYR A 290 -12.88 -5.40 -14.97
CA TYR A 290 -13.96 -6.24 -15.45
C TYR A 290 -14.68 -5.59 -16.63
N TYR A 291 -15.49 -6.39 -17.31
CA TYR A 291 -16.43 -5.92 -18.32
C TYR A 291 -17.66 -6.83 -18.35
N VAL A 292 -18.73 -6.34 -18.98
CA VAL A 292 -19.93 -7.13 -19.29
C VAL A 292 -19.89 -7.46 -20.78
N ALA A 293 -19.99 -8.74 -21.11
CA ALA A 293 -20.04 -9.20 -22.50
C ALA A 293 -21.38 -8.85 -23.16
N SER A 294 -21.47 -8.95 -24.48
CA SER A 294 -22.69 -8.64 -25.24
C SER A 294 -23.90 -9.49 -24.86
N ASP A 295 -23.68 -10.69 -24.31
CA ASP A 295 -24.71 -11.59 -23.79
C ASP A 295 -25.11 -11.29 -22.32
N GLY A 296 -24.55 -10.23 -21.73
CA GLY A 296 -24.78 -9.85 -20.33
C GLY A 296 -23.87 -10.57 -19.33
N THR A 297 -22.96 -11.44 -19.78
CA THR A 297 -22.07 -12.18 -18.87
C THR A 297 -21.01 -11.26 -18.26
N PHE A 298 -20.92 -11.23 -16.93
CA PHE A 298 -19.83 -10.56 -16.22
C PHE A 298 -18.51 -11.31 -16.41
N LYS A 299 -17.44 -10.56 -16.74
CA LYS A 299 -16.09 -11.11 -16.94
C LYS A 299 -15.10 -10.37 -16.05
N LEU A 300 -14.59 -11.10 -15.06
CA LEU A 300 -13.54 -10.61 -14.16
C LEU A 300 -12.16 -10.63 -14.81
N LEU A 301 -11.39 -9.57 -14.58
CA LEU A 301 -9.98 -9.44 -14.91
C LEU A 301 -9.21 -9.09 -13.63
N ASP A 302 -8.94 -10.10 -12.82
CA ASP A 302 -8.33 -9.97 -11.50
C ASP A 302 -6.80 -9.83 -11.54
N GLY A 303 -6.16 -9.89 -10.37
CA GLY A 303 -4.72 -9.71 -10.24
C GLY A 303 -3.87 -10.67 -11.10
N ASP A 304 -4.31 -11.91 -11.32
CA ASP A 304 -3.59 -12.85 -12.19
C ASP A 304 -3.61 -12.39 -13.66
N LYS A 305 -4.73 -11.80 -14.10
CA LYS A 305 -4.84 -11.22 -15.45
C LYS A 305 -3.96 -9.99 -15.59
N ILE A 306 -3.86 -9.16 -14.54
CA ILE A 306 -2.98 -7.99 -14.51
C ILE A 306 -1.51 -8.44 -14.55
N ALA A 307 -1.12 -9.43 -13.75
CA ALA A 307 0.23 -10.01 -13.77
C ALA A 307 0.59 -10.58 -15.15
N GLY A 308 -0.29 -11.38 -15.74
CA GLY A 308 -0.08 -11.96 -17.08
C GLY A 308 0.04 -10.89 -18.17
N LEU A 309 -0.75 -9.82 -18.09
CA LEU A 309 -0.67 -8.69 -19.00
C LEU A 309 0.66 -7.93 -18.84
N ALA A 310 1.06 -7.61 -17.61
CA ALA A 310 2.29 -6.90 -17.32
C ALA A 310 3.52 -7.70 -17.77
N ALA A 311 3.57 -8.99 -17.43
CA ALA A 311 4.66 -9.88 -17.83
C ALA A 311 4.78 -9.99 -19.35
N HIS A 312 3.66 -10.19 -20.05
CA HIS A 312 3.65 -10.24 -21.52
C HIS A 312 4.14 -8.93 -22.14
N PHE A 313 3.59 -7.79 -21.67
CA PHE A 313 3.93 -6.48 -22.21
C PHE A 313 5.42 -6.15 -22.03
N ILE A 314 5.95 -6.38 -20.83
CA ILE A 314 7.35 -6.07 -20.52
C ILE A 314 8.30 -7.01 -21.27
N ALA A 315 7.99 -8.31 -21.35
CA ALA A 315 8.81 -9.26 -22.11
C ALA A 315 8.90 -8.84 -23.59
N ASN A 316 7.79 -8.49 -24.22
CA ASN A 316 7.79 -8.03 -25.61
C ASN A 316 8.60 -6.73 -25.79
N LEU A 317 8.53 -5.79 -24.83
CA LEU A 317 9.32 -4.55 -24.90
C LEU A 317 10.83 -4.81 -24.79
N LEU A 318 11.25 -5.77 -23.97
CA LEU A 318 12.66 -6.16 -23.89
C LEU A 318 13.12 -6.78 -25.22
N ASP A 319 12.29 -7.64 -25.81
CA ASP A 319 12.59 -8.25 -27.11
C ASP A 319 12.68 -7.18 -28.23
N GLU A 320 11.73 -6.25 -28.29
CA GLU A 320 11.73 -5.13 -29.24
C GLU A 320 12.93 -4.20 -29.06
N ALA A 321 13.39 -4.00 -27.81
CA ALA A 321 14.58 -3.22 -27.49
C ALA A 321 15.89 -4.00 -27.66
N GLY A 322 15.85 -5.30 -28.01
CA GLY A 322 17.03 -6.16 -28.13
C GLY A 322 17.75 -6.41 -26.81
N ILE A 323 17.07 -6.32 -25.67
CA ILE A 323 17.65 -6.50 -24.33
C ILE A 323 17.47 -7.97 -23.90
N GLU A 324 18.40 -8.83 -24.27
CA GLU A 324 18.32 -10.26 -23.95
C GLU A 324 18.81 -10.61 -22.52
N SER A 325 19.64 -9.74 -21.92
CA SER A 325 20.31 -9.97 -20.64
C SER A 325 19.40 -9.84 -19.43
N ILE A 326 18.24 -9.20 -19.58
CA ILE A 326 17.27 -8.96 -18.50
C ILE A 326 16.13 -9.96 -18.61
N LYS A 327 15.78 -10.62 -17.50
CA LYS A 327 14.69 -11.61 -17.48
C LYS A 327 13.52 -11.18 -16.60
N VAL A 328 12.31 -11.45 -17.10
CA VAL A 328 11.06 -11.26 -16.38
C VAL A 328 10.71 -12.55 -15.63
N GLY A 329 10.39 -12.44 -14.36
CA GLY A 329 9.77 -13.51 -13.57
C GLY A 329 8.44 -13.08 -12.98
N VAL A 330 7.58 -14.05 -12.71
CA VAL A 330 6.26 -13.79 -12.12
C VAL A 330 6.12 -14.52 -10.79
N VAL A 331 5.66 -13.84 -9.75
CA VAL A 331 5.39 -14.42 -8.44
C VAL A 331 3.88 -14.45 -8.19
N GLN A 332 3.38 -15.63 -7.85
CA GLN A 332 1.99 -15.88 -7.53
C GLN A 332 1.85 -16.48 -6.12
N THR A 333 0.61 -16.57 -5.64
CA THR A 333 0.25 -17.37 -4.46
C THR A 333 -0.59 -18.56 -4.86
N ALA A 334 -0.89 -19.46 -3.93
CA ALA A 334 -1.76 -20.61 -4.17
C ALA A 334 -3.20 -20.24 -4.60
N TYR A 335 -3.64 -18.99 -4.40
CA TYR A 335 -4.95 -18.52 -4.87
C TYR A 335 -5.00 -18.22 -6.37
N ALA A 336 -3.85 -18.23 -7.05
CA ALA A 336 -3.79 -17.98 -8.47
C ALA A 336 -4.52 -19.07 -9.26
N ASN A 337 -5.24 -18.67 -10.30
CA ASN A 337 -5.91 -19.62 -11.18
C ASN A 337 -4.86 -20.45 -11.95
N GLY A 338 -4.94 -21.78 -11.92
CA GLY A 338 -3.95 -22.65 -12.59
C GLY A 338 -3.82 -22.43 -14.10
N SER A 339 -4.84 -21.89 -14.79
CA SER A 339 -4.71 -21.50 -16.20
C SER A 339 -3.81 -20.27 -16.38
N SER A 340 -3.75 -19.36 -15.40
CA SER A 340 -2.82 -18.22 -15.42
C SER A 340 -1.37 -18.71 -15.35
N THR A 341 -1.06 -19.62 -14.42
CA THR A 341 0.27 -20.24 -14.30
C THR A 341 0.64 -21.01 -15.56
N ASN A 342 -0.30 -21.76 -16.14
CA ASN A 342 -0.09 -22.46 -17.42
C ASN A 342 0.20 -21.47 -18.57
N TYR A 343 -0.51 -20.35 -18.65
CA TYR A 343 -0.26 -19.33 -19.66
C TYR A 343 1.15 -18.73 -19.52
N LEU A 344 1.52 -18.33 -18.30
CA LEU A 344 2.84 -17.76 -18.01
C LEU A 344 3.98 -18.73 -18.36
N THR A 345 3.86 -19.99 -17.92
CA THR A 345 4.93 -20.99 -18.10
C THR A 345 5.00 -21.59 -19.50
N LYS A 346 3.85 -21.86 -20.13
CA LYS A 346 3.78 -22.59 -21.42
C LYS A 346 3.67 -21.68 -22.63
N VAL A 347 3.02 -20.51 -22.50
CA VAL A 347 2.82 -19.57 -23.60
C VAL A 347 3.88 -18.48 -23.56
N LEU A 348 3.99 -17.74 -22.45
CA LEU A 348 4.99 -16.67 -22.30
C LEU A 348 6.39 -17.19 -22.01
N LYS A 349 6.51 -18.43 -21.52
CA LYS A 349 7.80 -19.07 -21.16
C LYS A 349 8.60 -18.26 -20.14
N VAL A 350 7.92 -17.59 -19.21
CA VAL A 350 8.55 -16.90 -18.08
C VAL A 350 8.56 -17.80 -16.84
N PRO A 351 9.61 -17.75 -16.00
CA PRO A 351 9.62 -18.45 -14.72
C PRO A 351 8.51 -17.94 -13.81
N VAL A 352 7.90 -18.87 -13.05
CA VAL A 352 6.86 -18.57 -12.08
C VAL A 352 7.22 -19.17 -10.72
N SER A 353 7.26 -18.35 -9.68
CA SER A 353 7.39 -18.78 -8.28
C SER A 353 6.03 -18.73 -7.57
N CYS A 354 5.79 -19.67 -6.65
CA CYS A 354 4.61 -19.68 -5.78
C CYS A 354 5.03 -19.52 -4.33
N VAL A 355 4.46 -18.55 -3.63
CA VAL A 355 4.78 -18.22 -2.23
C VAL A 355 3.52 -18.16 -1.36
N SER A 356 3.72 -18.07 -0.05
CA SER A 356 2.65 -17.81 0.92
C SER A 356 1.94 -16.48 0.65
N THR A 357 0.66 -16.41 0.98
CA THR A 357 -0.17 -15.21 0.88
C THR A 357 0.38 -14.06 1.71
N GLY A 358 0.26 -12.84 1.20
CA GLY A 358 0.76 -11.63 1.83
C GLY A 358 1.91 -11.02 1.04
N VAL A 359 1.73 -9.76 0.67
CA VAL A 359 2.60 -8.96 -0.21
C VAL A 359 4.08 -9.02 0.17
N LYS A 360 4.41 -9.17 1.46
CA LYS A 360 5.80 -9.33 1.92
C LYS A 360 6.51 -10.53 1.30
N HIS A 361 5.84 -11.68 1.24
CA HIS A 361 6.40 -12.90 0.64
C HIS A 361 6.53 -12.75 -0.87
N LEU A 362 5.51 -12.17 -1.53
CA LEU A 362 5.56 -11.92 -2.97
C LEU A 362 6.69 -10.96 -3.34
N HIS A 363 6.83 -9.87 -2.58
CA HIS A 363 7.85 -8.85 -2.81
C HIS A 363 9.26 -9.44 -2.68
N HIS A 364 9.54 -10.17 -1.59
CA HIS A 364 10.84 -10.76 -1.35
C HIS A 364 11.26 -11.77 -2.43
N GLU A 365 10.30 -12.57 -2.93
CA GLU A 365 10.57 -13.48 -4.03
C GLU A 365 10.75 -12.72 -5.36
N ALA A 366 10.00 -11.65 -5.59
CA ALA A 366 10.08 -10.84 -6.80
C ALA A 366 11.43 -10.11 -6.93
N GLU A 367 12.07 -9.75 -5.82
CA GLU A 367 13.43 -9.17 -5.79
C GLU A 367 14.52 -10.08 -6.36
N LYS A 368 14.26 -11.39 -6.48
CA LYS A 368 15.22 -12.36 -7.04
C LYS A 368 15.31 -12.32 -8.57
N TYR A 369 14.38 -11.64 -9.23
CA TYR A 369 14.37 -11.47 -10.69
C TYR A 369 14.94 -10.11 -11.09
N ASP A 370 15.42 -9.97 -12.33
CA ASP A 370 15.76 -8.66 -12.86
C ASP A 370 14.51 -7.77 -12.97
N ILE A 371 13.41 -8.36 -13.46
CA ILE A 371 12.07 -7.74 -13.40
C ILE A 371 11.10 -8.74 -12.77
N GLY A 372 10.68 -8.45 -11.54
CA GLY A 372 9.75 -9.28 -10.78
C GLY A 372 8.33 -8.73 -10.83
N VAL A 373 7.45 -9.39 -11.58
CA VAL A 373 6.01 -9.08 -11.59
C VAL A 373 5.34 -9.89 -10.48
N TYR A 374 4.59 -9.25 -9.59
CA TYR A 374 3.83 -9.99 -8.59
C TYR A 374 2.45 -9.37 -8.36
N PHE A 375 1.43 -10.21 -8.37
CA PHE A 375 0.08 -9.84 -7.96
C PHE A 375 -0.57 -11.01 -7.22
N GLU A 376 -1.36 -10.68 -6.21
CA GLU A 376 -2.36 -11.60 -5.67
C GLU A 376 -3.65 -11.50 -6.48
N ALA A 377 -4.42 -12.59 -6.55
CA ALA A 377 -5.69 -12.61 -7.27
C ALA A 377 -6.72 -11.59 -6.75
N ASN A 378 -6.53 -11.02 -5.57
CA ASN A 378 -7.35 -9.93 -5.01
C ASN A 378 -7.09 -8.55 -5.65
N GLY A 379 -6.08 -8.43 -6.53
CA GLY A 379 -5.73 -7.18 -7.21
C GLY A 379 -4.60 -6.37 -6.56
N HIS A 380 -4.02 -6.83 -5.46
CA HIS A 380 -2.83 -6.21 -4.86
C HIS A 380 -1.57 -6.69 -5.59
N GLY A 381 -0.72 -5.78 -6.06
CA GLY A 381 0.54 -6.15 -6.71
C GLY A 381 1.25 -5.00 -7.39
N THR A 382 2.45 -5.27 -7.89
CA THR A 382 3.25 -4.31 -8.67
C THR A 382 4.32 -5.04 -9.49
N VAL A 383 5.20 -4.27 -10.12
CA VAL A 383 6.39 -4.76 -10.81
C VAL A 383 7.64 -4.13 -10.20
N LEU A 384 8.61 -4.96 -9.85
CA LEU A 384 9.93 -4.54 -9.38
C LEU A 384 10.94 -4.60 -10.52
N PHE A 385 11.87 -3.66 -10.51
CA PHE A 385 13.01 -3.63 -11.43
C PHE A 385 14.28 -3.59 -10.58
N SER A 386 15.19 -4.54 -10.81
CA SER A 386 16.47 -4.60 -10.11
C SER A 386 17.36 -3.42 -10.53
N PRO A 387 18.35 -3.03 -9.71
CA PRO A 387 19.33 -2.01 -10.10
C PRO A 387 20.04 -2.33 -11.43
N ASN A 388 20.32 -3.62 -11.68
CA ASN A 388 20.90 -4.09 -12.93
C ASN A 388 19.94 -3.88 -14.12
N ALA A 389 18.67 -4.22 -13.97
CA ALA A 389 17.64 -3.97 -14.98
C ALA A 389 17.51 -2.49 -15.31
N LEU A 390 17.40 -1.63 -14.29
CA LEU A 390 17.28 -0.18 -14.46
C LEU A 390 18.51 0.41 -15.19
N THR A 391 19.71 -0.02 -14.82
CA THR A 391 20.96 0.43 -15.46
C THR A 391 21.02 -0.03 -16.92
N THR A 392 20.66 -1.28 -17.20
CA THR A 392 20.67 -1.83 -18.56
C THR A 392 19.64 -1.13 -19.45
N ILE A 393 18.40 -0.94 -18.96
CA ILE A 393 17.33 -0.26 -19.71
C ILE A 393 17.70 1.20 -19.98
N SER A 394 18.23 1.91 -19.00
CA SER A 394 18.60 3.34 -19.17
C SER A 394 19.79 3.58 -20.10
N THR A 395 20.65 2.58 -20.28
CA THR A 395 21.84 2.64 -21.15
C THR A 395 21.62 2.01 -22.52
N ALA A 396 20.52 1.27 -22.70
CA ALA A 396 20.12 0.75 -23.99
C ALA A 396 19.88 1.92 -24.96
N LYS A 397 20.51 1.85 -26.14
CA LYS A 397 20.30 2.85 -27.18
C LYS A 397 18.87 2.72 -27.71
N ALA A 398 18.14 3.83 -27.69
CA ALA A 398 16.77 3.93 -28.21
C ALA A 398 16.71 3.65 -29.72
#